data_AF-G0RHI9-F1
#
_entry.id   AF-G0RHI9-F1
#
_cell.length_a   1.000
_cell.length_b   1.000
_cell.length_c   1.000
_cell.angle_alpha   90.00
_cell.angle_beta   90.00
_cell.angle_gamma   90.00
#
_symmetry.space_group_name_H-M   'P 1'
#
loop_
_entity.id
_entity.type
_entity.pdbx_description
1 polymer ?
#
loop_
_entity_poly.entity_id
_entity_poly.type
_entity_poly.pdbx_seq_one_letter_code
_entity_poly.pdbx_strand_id
1 'polypeptide(L)'
;MADVYTPLVDGTYLLHRPFYLPTKDGPVWAIAFTTNGGTLLTAGISVVLTLIFMSLWNLICFIAMLFPGTVSRRRHLALVTLWNSNDSWFAFKELASYAFHFHKSKPDFAYGLLLAVLALMVFGGSMTLGIIGPSLIQIGTVAPVRPSSVYYPHLGTDNTAVLSYYGVLAPANLRALGSIEASKVTKRKDVNLPDSNLDPIGKTESGEDIYQYLYDYTLTGVDFGLQQGSALSLTVNGSCTTEYGWFVNSTGAASNEDLYNLWRISGQNFSVPVNQDTVQDAPKASFIPHPEAEQQHLESGNTSFAIIVWAARRASIKQGDDPWYKTERRTANFPAPFDAQFWMKRGRPALSCWQKDTWRYGSQEVKTVDDLPNVKGIKVKPALLKLLAEALRAPVLTRVGNASGDSALKSAITSSRGVINAETSKIRYDLERLVLASYVFTRNVLLDTTMFSRPDGLDNIMEDGKGQPADGAGDFVLSSPNFQTFSMVGLIVLFVMLVTLLIVQAALDAILLRHTDNKEKDKVKGRLMLFKALPAAQLFRRIYEPTGAKQQDVHWPCASHYSSHEDQTKFEWDICGKGDIHCNGHIHRGSTTTKIETTEDKRETKETADSHGSTTKKEETRVEESLIETPL
;
A
#
# COMPACT_ATOMS: atom_id res chain seq x y z
N MET A 1 5.22 -9.13 -2.80
CA MET A 1 4.68 -10.50 -2.72
C MET A 1 4.65 -11.02 -4.14
N ALA A 2 5.52 -11.97 -4.50
CA ALA A 2 5.52 -12.57 -5.83
C ALA A 2 4.69 -13.86 -5.76
N ASP A 3 3.37 -13.76 -5.70
CA ASP A 3 2.52 -14.90 -6.07
C ASP A 3 2.69 -15.13 -7.58
N VAL A 4 2.56 -16.37 -8.06
CA VAL A 4 2.55 -16.64 -9.52
C VAL A 4 1.33 -15.92 -10.08
N TYR A 5 1.56 -14.72 -10.63
CA TYR A 5 0.50 -13.84 -11.08
C TYR A 5 -0.12 -14.43 -12.34
N THR A 6 -1.37 -14.89 -12.21
CA THR A 6 -2.19 -15.21 -13.37
C THR A 6 -2.96 -13.93 -13.72
N PRO A 7 -2.81 -13.39 -14.95
CA PRO A 7 -3.57 -12.21 -15.35
C PRO A 7 -5.06 -12.50 -15.24
N LEU A 8 -5.80 -11.55 -14.67
CA LEU A 8 -7.25 -11.63 -14.59
C LEU A 8 -7.85 -11.53 -15.99
N VAL A 9 -8.88 -12.34 -16.25
CA VAL A 9 -9.63 -12.26 -17.51
C VAL A 9 -10.45 -10.98 -17.53
N ASP A 10 -10.49 -10.30 -18.68
CA ASP A 10 -11.30 -9.09 -18.85
C ASP A 10 -12.78 -9.38 -18.57
N GLY A 11 -13.40 -8.53 -17.75
CA GLY A 11 -14.78 -8.71 -17.32
C GLY A 11 -14.96 -9.41 -15.98
N THR A 12 -13.90 -9.88 -15.31
CA THR A 12 -13.97 -10.45 -13.95
C THR A 12 -14.09 -9.39 -12.85
N TYR A 13 -13.88 -8.13 -13.17
CA TYR A 13 -13.86 -7.01 -12.23
C TYR A 13 -14.74 -5.84 -12.70
N LEU A 14 -15.02 -4.93 -11.78
CA LEU A 14 -15.77 -3.70 -12.01
C LEU A 14 -14.88 -2.48 -11.76
N LEU A 15 -14.72 -1.64 -12.79
CA LEU A 15 -14.02 -0.36 -12.69
C LEU A 15 -15.03 0.79 -12.64
N HIS A 16 -14.58 1.96 -12.20
CA HIS A 16 -15.39 3.19 -12.11
C HIS A 16 -16.64 3.05 -11.23
N ARG A 17 -16.67 2.04 -10.35
CA ARG A 17 -17.74 1.85 -9.36
C ARG A 17 -17.17 2.01 -7.96
N PRO A 18 -17.87 2.75 -7.08
CA PRO A 18 -17.46 2.84 -5.69
C PRO A 18 -17.62 1.48 -4.99
N PHE A 19 -16.68 1.15 -4.12
CA PHE A 19 -16.67 -0.08 -3.34
C PHE A 19 -15.95 0.14 -2.00
N TYR A 20 -15.92 -0.88 -1.14
CA TYR A 20 -15.18 -0.82 0.11
C TYR A 20 -13.91 -1.68 0.00
N LEU A 21 -12.74 -1.04 0.04
CA LEU A 21 -11.46 -1.73 0.10
C LEU A 21 -11.22 -2.22 1.53
N PRO A 22 -11.07 -3.53 1.78
CA PRO A 22 -10.71 -4.02 3.11
C PRO A 22 -9.30 -3.59 3.48
N THR A 23 -9.15 -2.96 4.64
CA THR A 23 -7.85 -2.68 5.27
C THR A 23 -7.85 -3.19 6.70
N LYS A 24 -6.67 -3.26 7.32
CA LYS A 24 -6.52 -3.71 8.71
C LYS A 24 -7.29 -2.82 9.69
N ASP A 25 -7.38 -1.53 9.39
CA ASP A 25 -8.09 -0.53 10.22
C ASP A 25 -9.60 -0.46 9.90
N GLY A 26 -10.06 -1.26 8.93
CA GLY A 26 -11.45 -1.33 8.50
C GLY A 26 -11.64 -1.09 7.00
N PRO A 27 -12.89 -1.19 6.51
CA PRO A 27 -13.20 -0.93 5.10
C PRO A 27 -13.05 0.57 4.75
N VAL A 28 -12.30 0.87 3.70
CA VAL A 28 -12.11 2.23 3.17
C VAL A 28 -12.93 2.42 1.90
N TRP A 29 -13.68 3.52 1.81
CA TRP A 29 -14.48 3.80 0.62
C TRP A 29 -13.59 4.22 -0.57
N ALA A 30 -13.70 3.50 -1.67
CA ALA A 30 -12.71 3.47 -2.73
C ALA A 30 -13.33 3.41 -4.13
N ILE A 31 -12.54 3.77 -5.14
CA ILE A 31 -12.88 3.61 -6.56
C ILE A 31 -11.65 3.11 -7.33
N ALA A 32 -11.87 2.21 -8.30
CA ALA A 32 -10.81 1.59 -9.09
C ALA A 32 -10.85 2.05 -10.55
N PHE A 33 -9.68 2.27 -11.13
CA PHE A 33 -9.46 2.62 -12.53
C PHE A 33 -8.45 1.66 -13.16
N THR A 34 -8.43 1.59 -14.50
CA THR A 34 -7.30 0.97 -15.22
C THR A 34 -6.02 1.73 -14.90
N THR A 35 -4.84 1.11 -15.06
CA THR A 35 -3.55 1.80 -14.87
C THR A 35 -3.47 3.11 -15.67
N ASN A 36 -3.90 3.11 -16.94
CA ASN A 36 -3.91 4.32 -17.77
C ASN A 36 -4.88 5.39 -17.24
N GLY A 37 -6.09 4.99 -16.83
CA GLY A 37 -7.08 5.90 -16.25
C GLY A 37 -6.64 6.46 -14.90
N GLY A 38 -5.95 5.65 -14.09
CA GLY A 38 -5.39 6.04 -12.82
C GLY A 38 -4.21 7.01 -12.96
N THR A 39 -3.35 6.84 -13.96
CA THR A 39 -2.30 7.83 -14.28
C THR A 39 -2.91 9.18 -14.68
N LEU A 40 -3.97 9.17 -15.50
CA LEU A 40 -4.68 10.40 -15.86
C LEU A 40 -5.31 11.07 -14.64
N LEU A 41 -5.96 10.29 -13.76
CA LEU A 41 -6.53 10.81 -12.52
C LEU A 41 -5.46 11.37 -11.59
N THR A 42 -4.32 10.69 -11.46
CA THR A 42 -3.15 11.13 -10.68
C THR A 42 -2.66 12.49 -11.18
N ALA A 43 -2.52 12.67 -12.49
CA ALA A 43 -2.16 13.95 -13.09
C ALA A 43 -3.23 15.04 -12.79
N GLY A 44 -4.51 14.69 -12.89
CA GLY A 44 -5.61 15.60 -12.53
C GLY A 44 -5.59 16.02 -11.06
N ILE A 45 -5.30 15.09 -10.14
CA ILE A 45 -5.13 15.37 -8.71
C ILE A 45 -3.96 16.33 -8.48
N SER A 46 -2.82 16.12 -9.14
CA SER A 46 -1.68 17.04 -9.05
C SER A 46 -2.07 18.46 -9.47
N VAL A 47 -2.81 18.61 -10.58
CA VAL A 47 -3.30 19.92 -11.04
C VAL A 47 -4.22 20.55 -10.01
N VAL A 48 -5.16 19.80 -9.44
CA VAL A 48 -6.06 20.31 -8.40
C VAL A 48 -5.29 20.76 -7.16
N LEU A 49 -4.28 20.00 -6.72
CA LEU A 49 -3.41 20.39 -5.61
C LEU A 49 -2.65 21.69 -5.92
N THR A 50 -2.11 21.84 -7.13
CA THR A 50 -1.48 23.10 -7.55
C THR A 50 -2.46 24.28 -7.48
N LEU A 51 -3.70 24.11 -7.93
CA LEU A 51 -4.73 25.15 -7.84
C LEU A 51 -5.10 25.48 -6.38
N ILE A 52 -5.22 24.47 -5.51
CA ILE A 52 -5.44 24.66 -4.07
C ILE A 52 -4.33 25.53 -3.46
N PHE A 53 -3.06 25.22 -3.75
CA PHE A 53 -1.94 26.00 -3.24
C PHE A 53 -1.85 27.41 -3.83
N MET A 54 -2.21 27.58 -5.10
CA MET A 54 -2.30 28.91 -5.72
C MET A 54 -3.38 29.76 -5.04
N SER A 55 -4.57 29.22 -4.79
CA SER A 55 -5.62 29.93 -4.06
C SER A 55 -5.26 30.18 -2.60
N LEU A 56 -4.58 29.22 -1.94
CA LEU A 56 -4.07 29.39 -0.58
C LEU A 56 -3.02 30.51 -0.50
N TRP A 57 -2.13 30.60 -1.48
CA TRP A 57 -1.15 31.69 -1.58
C TRP A 57 -1.83 33.05 -1.69
N ASN A 58 -2.83 33.19 -2.58
CA ASN A 58 -3.61 34.41 -2.72
C ASN A 58 -4.30 34.81 -1.41
N LEU A 59 -4.85 33.84 -0.67
CA LEU A 59 -5.45 34.07 0.64
C LEU A 59 -4.42 34.54 1.67
N ILE A 60 -3.21 33.96 1.69
CA ILE A 60 -2.11 34.38 2.58
C ILE A 60 -1.69 35.82 2.26
N CYS A 61 -1.54 36.17 0.98
CA CYS A 61 -1.25 37.53 0.55
C CYS A 61 -2.34 38.51 0.99
N PHE A 62 -3.61 38.12 0.86
CA PHE A 62 -4.75 38.92 1.32
C PHE A 62 -4.70 39.16 2.84
N ILE A 63 -4.46 38.11 3.64
CA ILE A 63 -4.35 38.21 5.09
C ILE A 63 -3.16 39.09 5.49
N ALA A 64 -2.00 38.90 4.87
CA ALA A 64 -0.80 39.68 5.16
C ALA A 64 -1.04 41.20 4.97
N MET A 65 -1.82 41.59 3.97
CA MET A 65 -2.20 43.00 3.76
C MET A 65 -3.23 43.54 4.75
N LEU A 66 -4.08 42.69 5.34
CA LEU A 66 -4.98 43.12 6.41
C LEU A 66 -4.24 43.40 7.72
N PHE A 67 -3.03 42.85 7.89
CA PHE A 67 -2.21 42.97 9.09
C PHE A 67 -0.79 43.47 8.78
N PRO A 68 -0.63 44.69 8.22
CA PRO A 68 0.68 45.23 7.81
C PRO A 68 1.61 45.52 9.01
N GLY A 69 1.05 45.61 10.22
CA GLY A 69 1.79 45.95 11.44
C GLY A 69 2.14 47.44 11.51
N THR A 70 3.42 47.79 11.51
CA THR A 70 3.88 49.20 11.58
C THR A 70 3.84 49.90 10.21
N VAL A 71 3.59 51.21 10.23
CA VAL A 71 3.38 52.06 9.03
C VAL A 71 4.69 52.54 8.37
N SER A 72 5.80 51.82 8.55
CA SER A 72 7.10 52.23 7.99
C SER A 72 7.16 51.98 6.47
N ARG A 73 7.97 52.77 5.76
CA ARG A 73 8.34 52.54 4.34
C ARG A 73 8.84 51.14 4.10
N ARG A 74 9.70 50.66 4.99
CA ARG A 74 10.32 49.33 4.91
C ARG A 74 9.28 48.22 4.87
N ARG A 75 8.28 48.26 5.75
CA ARG A 75 7.19 47.27 5.74
C ARG A 75 6.26 47.39 4.54
N HIS A 76 5.99 48.61 4.08
CA HIS A 76 5.22 48.81 2.85
C HIS A 76 5.95 48.22 1.64
N LEU A 77 7.29 48.35 1.58
CA LEU A 77 8.08 47.71 0.53
C LEU A 77 7.88 46.19 0.53
N ALA A 78 8.01 45.52 1.68
CA ALA A 78 7.77 44.08 1.78
C ALA A 78 6.34 43.68 1.36
N LEU A 79 5.33 44.46 1.71
CA LEU A 79 3.94 44.22 1.32
C LEU A 79 3.69 44.42 -0.19
N VAL A 80 4.29 45.46 -0.77
CA VAL A 80 4.27 45.70 -2.22
C VAL A 80 4.91 44.53 -2.94
N THR A 81 6.09 44.09 -2.48
CA THR A 81 6.80 42.93 -3.02
C THR A 81 5.95 41.67 -2.94
N LEU A 82 5.33 41.41 -1.78
CA LEU A 82 4.47 40.25 -1.57
C LEU A 82 3.25 40.27 -2.52
N TRP A 83 2.55 41.39 -2.61
CA TRP A 83 1.32 41.51 -3.41
C TRP A 83 1.57 41.46 -4.91
N ASN A 84 2.69 42.01 -5.37
CA ASN A 84 3.07 41.98 -6.79
C ASN A 84 3.77 40.67 -7.20
N SER A 85 4.07 39.79 -6.25
CA SER A 85 4.63 38.48 -6.55
C SER A 85 3.50 37.53 -6.95
N ASN A 86 3.38 37.25 -8.25
CA ASN A 86 2.38 36.33 -8.80
C ASN A 86 2.59 34.87 -8.36
N ASP A 87 3.78 34.52 -7.86
CA ASP A 87 4.11 33.18 -7.36
C ASP A 87 4.90 33.23 -6.05
N SER A 88 4.66 32.23 -5.20
CA SER A 88 5.29 32.05 -3.89
C SER A 88 6.82 31.95 -3.94
N TRP A 89 7.40 31.39 -5.00
CA TRP A 89 8.86 31.31 -5.17
C TRP A 89 9.49 32.68 -5.40
N PHE A 90 8.87 33.51 -6.25
CA PHE A 90 9.33 34.89 -6.46
C PHE A 90 9.21 35.71 -5.18
N ALA A 91 8.08 35.58 -4.48
CA ALA A 91 7.89 36.22 -3.19
C ALA A 91 8.98 35.83 -2.18
N PHE A 92 9.31 34.53 -2.09
CA PHE A 92 10.38 34.04 -1.23
C PHE A 92 11.73 34.70 -1.54
N LYS A 93 12.17 34.71 -2.80
CA LYS A 93 13.46 35.30 -3.19
C LYS A 93 13.54 36.77 -2.82
N GLU A 94 12.52 37.54 -3.16
CA GLU A 94 12.50 38.98 -2.92
C GLU A 94 12.39 39.32 -1.43
N LEU A 95 11.58 38.57 -0.67
CA LEU A 95 11.42 38.77 0.78
C LEU A 95 12.64 38.29 1.57
N ALA A 96 13.34 37.25 1.10
CA ALA A 96 14.60 36.79 1.69
C ALA A 96 15.72 37.84 1.46
N SER A 97 15.79 38.40 0.26
CA SER A 97 16.70 39.50 -0.06
C SER A 97 16.39 40.74 0.80
N TYR A 98 15.10 41.10 0.92
CA TYR A 98 14.64 42.15 1.84
C TYR A 98 15.06 41.87 3.30
N ALA A 99 14.83 40.65 3.80
CA ALA A 99 15.19 40.29 5.16
C ALA A 99 16.70 40.41 5.38
N PHE A 100 17.52 39.83 4.49
CA PHE A 100 18.97 39.94 4.56
C PHE A 100 19.44 41.39 4.54
N HIS A 101 18.87 42.21 3.66
CA HIS A 101 19.17 43.64 3.61
C HIS A 101 18.82 44.36 4.90
N PHE A 102 17.75 44.00 5.62
CA PHE A 102 17.38 44.64 6.88
C PHE A 102 17.82 43.90 8.15
N HIS A 103 18.84 43.02 8.08
CA HIS A 103 19.27 42.17 9.21
C HIS A 103 19.60 42.93 10.52
N LYS A 104 19.99 44.21 10.43
CA LYS A 104 20.29 45.07 11.59
C LYS A 104 19.02 45.54 12.31
N SER A 105 17.88 45.64 11.61
CA SER A 105 16.59 46.04 12.17
C SER A 105 15.81 44.80 12.59
N LYS A 106 15.92 44.39 13.86
CA LYS A 106 15.20 43.22 14.41
C LYS A 106 13.72 43.11 13.98
N PRO A 107 12.88 44.17 14.06
CA PRO A 107 11.45 44.05 13.74
C PRO A 107 11.14 43.97 12.24
N ASP A 108 12.02 44.48 11.37
CA ASP A 108 11.82 44.42 9.91
C ASP A 108 12.42 43.13 9.34
N PHE A 109 13.58 42.72 9.86
CA PHE A 109 14.19 41.41 9.60
C PHE A 109 13.21 40.29 9.93
N ALA A 110 12.65 40.28 11.15
CA ALA A 110 11.71 39.24 11.56
C ALA A 110 10.44 39.21 10.70
N TYR A 111 9.95 40.38 10.28
CA TYR A 111 8.76 40.48 9.41
C TYR A 111 9.03 39.93 8.00
N GLY A 112 10.12 40.36 7.37
CA GLY A 112 10.54 39.86 6.06
C GLY A 112 10.85 38.38 6.08
N LEU A 113 11.56 37.91 7.11
CA LEU A 113 11.88 36.50 7.30
C LEU A 113 10.62 35.65 7.50
N LEU A 114 9.65 36.11 8.30
CA LEU A 114 8.39 35.39 8.50
C LEU A 114 7.63 35.20 7.17
N LEU A 115 7.48 36.27 6.38
CA LEU A 115 6.80 36.18 5.08
C LEU A 115 7.59 35.35 4.07
N ALA A 116 8.92 35.46 4.05
CA ALA A 116 9.78 34.63 3.22
C ALA A 116 9.64 33.14 3.58
N VAL A 117 9.63 32.80 4.87
CA VAL A 117 9.43 31.42 5.34
C VAL A 117 8.04 30.92 4.96
N LEU A 118 6.99 31.71 5.11
CA LEU A 118 5.64 31.34 4.68
C LEU A 118 5.58 31.10 3.16
N ALA A 119 6.18 31.98 2.36
CA ALA A 119 6.26 31.81 0.91
C ALA A 119 7.00 30.52 0.52
N LEU A 120 8.13 30.24 1.19
CA LEU A 120 8.88 29.00 1.00
C LEU A 120 8.08 27.76 1.42
N MET A 121 7.33 27.81 2.52
CA MET A 121 6.47 26.71 2.97
C MET A 121 5.36 26.42 1.98
N VAL A 122 4.71 27.45 1.42
CA VAL A 122 3.66 27.31 0.42
C VAL A 122 4.23 26.75 -0.88
N PHE A 123 5.37 27.27 -1.34
CA PHE A 123 6.07 26.76 -2.52
C PHE A 123 6.53 25.30 -2.36
N GLY A 124 7.24 25.02 -1.26
CA GLY A 124 7.75 23.67 -0.97
C GLY A 124 6.60 22.67 -0.74
N GLY A 125 5.54 23.12 -0.07
CA GLY A 125 4.32 22.34 0.12
C GLY A 125 3.59 22.04 -1.19
N SER A 126 3.46 23.03 -2.09
CA SER A 126 2.80 22.85 -3.38
C SER A 126 3.55 21.89 -4.29
N MET A 127 4.89 22.00 -4.36
CA MET A 127 5.71 21.05 -5.12
C MET A 127 5.67 19.65 -4.51
N THR A 128 5.86 19.53 -3.20
CA THR A 128 5.93 18.24 -2.52
C THR A 128 4.60 17.50 -2.60
N LEU A 129 3.48 18.19 -2.33
CA LEU A 129 2.15 17.60 -2.42
C LEU A 129 1.67 17.46 -3.87
N GLY A 130 2.13 18.29 -4.81
CA GLY A 130 1.88 18.06 -6.23
C GLY A 130 2.46 16.72 -6.73
N ILE A 131 3.61 16.31 -6.18
CA ILE A 131 4.28 15.05 -6.53
C ILE A 131 3.75 13.86 -5.72
N ILE A 132 3.66 14.01 -4.38
CA ILE A 132 3.35 12.91 -3.45
C ILE A 132 1.85 12.84 -3.12
N GLY A 133 1.11 13.95 -3.24
CA GLY A 133 -0.31 14.00 -2.92
C GLY A 133 -1.17 12.96 -3.66
N PRO A 134 -0.98 12.72 -4.96
CA PRO A 134 -1.69 11.65 -5.64
C PRO A 134 -1.41 10.26 -5.06
N SER A 135 -0.17 9.97 -4.68
CA SER A 135 0.19 8.67 -4.09
C SER A 135 -0.37 8.49 -2.67
N LEU A 136 -0.62 9.58 -1.93
CA LEU A 136 -1.34 9.53 -0.64
C LEU A 136 -2.82 9.20 -0.81
N ILE A 137 -3.43 9.54 -1.94
CA ILE A 137 -4.83 9.24 -2.25
C ILE A 137 -4.97 7.85 -2.90
N GLN A 138 -3.93 7.39 -3.58
CA GLN A 138 -3.84 6.03 -4.11
C GLN A 138 -3.64 5.03 -2.96
N ILE A 139 -4.65 4.21 -2.71
CA ILE A 139 -4.67 3.27 -1.58
C ILE A 139 -4.34 1.83 -1.97
N GLY A 140 -4.19 1.53 -3.26
CA GLY A 140 -3.79 0.20 -3.71
C GLY A 140 -3.98 -0.08 -5.21
N THR A 141 -3.94 -1.37 -5.54
CA THR A 141 -4.07 -1.91 -6.90
C THR A 141 -5.15 -3.01 -6.91
N VAL A 142 -6.33 -2.67 -6.41
CA VAL A 142 -7.46 -3.60 -6.25
C VAL A 142 -8.71 -3.12 -6.97
N ALA A 143 -9.56 -4.05 -7.37
CA ALA A 143 -10.87 -3.76 -7.94
C ALA A 143 -11.93 -4.72 -7.38
N PRO A 144 -13.19 -4.28 -7.22
CA PRO A 144 -14.29 -5.15 -6.83
C PRO A 144 -14.59 -6.15 -7.96
N VAL A 145 -15.02 -7.34 -7.56
CA VAL A 145 -15.31 -8.43 -8.48
C VAL A 145 -16.64 -8.18 -9.19
N ARG A 146 -16.75 -8.65 -10.43
CA ARG A 146 -18.05 -8.73 -11.11
C ARG A 146 -18.80 -9.98 -10.63
N PRO A 147 -19.98 -9.88 -9.99
CA PRO A 147 -20.68 -11.05 -9.47
C PRO A 147 -20.96 -12.14 -10.51
N SER A 148 -21.20 -11.76 -11.77
CA SER A 148 -21.48 -12.70 -12.87
C SER A 148 -20.28 -13.53 -13.34
N SER A 149 -19.05 -13.19 -12.92
CA SER A 149 -17.87 -13.99 -13.24
C SER A 149 -17.48 -14.96 -12.13
N VAL A 150 -18.23 -15.00 -11.03
CA VAL A 150 -17.95 -15.82 -9.87
C VAL A 150 -18.61 -17.18 -10.05
N TYR A 151 -17.80 -18.24 -10.02
CA TYR A 151 -18.25 -19.62 -10.14
C TYR A 151 -17.55 -20.49 -9.11
N TYR A 152 -18.31 -21.33 -8.42
CA TYR A 152 -17.75 -22.41 -7.61
C TYR A 152 -18.68 -23.63 -7.70
N PRO A 153 -18.14 -24.82 -8.05
CA PRO A 153 -18.97 -25.99 -8.30
C PRO A 153 -19.59 -26.52 -7.01
N HIS A 154 -20.83 -26.99 -7.08
CA HIS A 154 -21.41 -27.82 -6.03
C HIS A 154 -20.94 -29.27 -6.17
N LEU A 155 -20.67 -29.95 -5.05
CA LEU A 155 -20.32 -31.36 -5.06
C LEU A 155 -21.58 -32.21 -5.37
N GLY A 156 -21.63 -32.80 -6.56
CA GLY A 156 -22.69 -33.72 -6.95
C GLY A 156 -22.57 -35.10 -6.28
N THR A 157 -23.62 -35.91 -6.38
CA THR A 157 -23.70 -37.25 -5.77
C THR A 157 -23.26 -38.38 -6.68
N ASP A 158 -23.27 -38.16 -8.01
CA ASP A 158 -22.82 -39.12 -9.00
C ASP A 158 -21.31 -39.05 -9.24
N ASN A 159 -20.69 -40.19 -9.56
CA ASN A 159 -19.25 -40.29 -9.78
C ASN A 159 -18.74 -39.31 -10.87
N THR A 160 -19.55 -39.05 -11.89
CA THR A 160 -19.21 -38.10 -12.96
C THR A 160 -19.16 -36.67 -12.45
N ALA A 161 -20.15 -36.21 -11.69
CA ALA A 161 -20.11 -34.89 -11.06
C ALA A 161 -18.98 -34.76 -10.03
N VAL A 162 -18.67 -35.82 -9.27
CA VAL A 162 -17.53 -35.83 -8.33
C VAL A 162 -16.21 -35.65 -9.08
N LEU A 163 -15.99 -36.40 -10.17
CA LEU A 163 -14.79 -36.25 -11.00
C LEU A 163 -14.72 -34.86 -11.65
N SER A 164 -15.83 -34.34 -12.17
CA SER A 164 -15.90 -33.00 -12.74
C SER A 164 -15.65 -31.91 -11.70
N TYR A 165 -16.16 -32.06 -10.47
CA TYR A 165 -15.89 -31.17 -9.35
C TYR A 165 -14.38 -31.07 -9.06
N TYR A 166 -13.71 -32.21 -8.93
CA TYR A 166 -12.25 -32.22 -8.73
C TYR A 166 -11.50 -31.69 -9.95
N GLY A 167 -11.98 -31.96 -11.17
CA GLY A 167 -11.41 -31.41 -12.40
C GLY A 167 -11.45 -29.88 -12.47
N VAL A 168 -12.57 -29.27 -12.06
CA VAL A 168 -12.72 -27.80 -11.98
C VAL A 168 -11.76 -27.20 -10.94
N LEU A 169 -11.59 -27.85 -9.79
CA LEU A 169 -10.74 -27.34 -8.71
C LEU A 169 -9.25 -27.63 -8.90
N ALA A 170 -8.88 -28.59 -9.75
CA ALA A 170 -7.48 -29.00 -9.94
C ALA A 170 -6.53 -27.84 -10.30
N PRO A 171 -6.88 -26.90 -11.21
CA PRO A 171 -6.02 -25.76 -11.52
C PRO A 171 -5.69 -24.88 -10.32
N ALA A 172 -6.64 -24.66 -9.40
CA ALA A 172 -6.40 -23.88 -8.18
C ALA A 172 -5.41 -24.58 -7.24
N ASN A 173 -5.56 -25.89 -7.06
CA ASN A 173 -4.62 -26.71 -6.27
C ASN A 173 -3.20 -26.67 -6.85
N LEU A 174 -3.08 -26.84 -8.16
CA LEU A 174 -1.78 -26.80 -8.85
C LEU A 174 -1.16 -25.39 -8.83
N ARG A 175 -1.96 -24.32 -8.95
CA ARG A 175 -1.50 -22.94 -8.82
C ARG A 175 -0.96 -22.66 -7.41
N ALA A 176 -1.63 -23.19 -6.39
CA ALA A 176 -1.16 -23.05 -5.00
C ALA A 176 0.21 -23.73 -4.81
N LEU A 177 0.39 -24.97 -5.29
CA LEU A 177 1.70 -25.64 -5.27
C LEU A 177 2.77 -24.88 -6.06
N GLY A 178 2.45 -24.47 -7.29
CA GLY A 178 3.39 -23.72 -8.15
C GLY A 178 3.80 -22.38 -7.54
N SER A 179 2.88 -21.70 -6.85
CA SER A 179 3.17 -20.44 -6.15
C SER A 179 4.18 -20.63 -5.02
N ILE A 180 4.15 -21.77 -4.31
CA ILE A 180 5.12 -22.06 -3.25
C ILE A 180 6.50 -22.36 -3.83
N GLU A 181 6.60 -23.07 -4.94
CA GLU A 181 7.91 -23.31 -5.58
C GLU A 181 8.55 -22.00 -6.07
N ALA A 182 7.75 -21.05 -6.56
CA ALA A 182 8.24 -19.74 -7.00
C ALA A 182 8.58 -18.77 -5.86
N SER A 183 7.90 -18.87 -4.70
CA SER A 183 7.88 -17.80 -3.69
C SER A 183 8.15 -18.22 -2.25
N LYS A 184 8.65 -19.45 -2.04
CA LYS A 184 8.83 -20.11 -0.72
C LYS A 184 9.31 -19.15 0.38
N VAL A 185 10.36 -18.38 0.12
CA VAL A 185 10.98 -17.48 1.12
C VAL A 185 10.01 -16.41 1.63
N THR A 186 9.16 -15.87 0.75
CA THR A 186 8.25 -14.76 1.12
C THR A 186 7.00 -15.23 1.84
N LYS A 187 6.55 -16.46 1.59
CA LYS A 187 5.34 -17.04 2.19
C LYS A 187 5.61 -17.79 3.48
N ARG A 188 6.85 -18.26 3.68
CA ARG A 188 7.25 -18.99 4.88
C ARG A 188 7.05 -18.20 6.16
N LYS A 189 7.14 -16.87 6.13
CA LYS A 189 6.94 -16.00 7.31
C LYS A 189 5.48 -15.93 7.78
N ASP A 190 4.53 -16.26 6.89
CA ASP A 190 3.10 -16.15 7.16
C ASP A 190 2.51 -17.47 7.69
N VAL A 191 3.34 -18.53 7.74
CA VAL A 191 3.00 -19.85 8.25
C VAL A 191 4.03 -20.25 9.29
N ASN A 192 3.59 -20.49 10.51
CA ASN A 192 4.47 -21.00 11.54
C ASN A 192 4.60 -22.53 11.39
N LEU A 193 5.84 -22.97 11.23
CA LEU A 193 6.22 -24.38 11.29
C LEU A 193 7.47 -24.37 12.16
N PRO A 194 7.39 -24.83 13.42
CA PRO A 194 8.50 -24.75 14.37
C PRO A 194 9.78 -25.33 13.75
N ASP A 195 10.82 -24.50 13.66
CA ASP A 195 12.03 -24.86 12.91
C ASP A 195 12.96 -25.80 13.67
N SER A 196 12.75 -25.99 14.97
CA SER A 196 13.57 -26.81 15.85
C SER A 196 13.78 -28.18 15.23
N ASN A 197 15.03 -28.64 15.21
CA ASN A 197 15.38 -30.03 14.95
C ASN A 197 14.33 -30.89 15.65
N LEU A 198 13.53 -31.61 14.85
CA LEU A 198 12.41 -32.38 15.38
C LEU A 198 13.04 -33.55 16.11
N ASP A 199 13.41 -33.33 17.36
CA ASP A 199 13.81 -34.39 18.24
C ASP A 199 12.60 -35.33 18.34
N PRO A 200 12.82 -36.65 18.23
CA PRO A 200 11.73 -37.59 18.29
C PRO A 200 11.00 -37.45 19.64
N ILE A 201 9.67 -37.38 19.58
CA ILE A 201 8.81 -37.30 20.77
C ILE A 201 8.75 -38.63 21.53
N GLY A 202 9.25 -39.70 20.92
CA GLY A 202 9.33 -41.03 21.49
C GLY A 202 9.92 -42.04 20.51
N LYS A 203 9.95 -43.30 20.91
CA LYS A 203 10.32 -44.42 20.05
C LYS A 203 9.27 -45.51 20.15
N THR A 204 9.07 -46.24 19.06
CA THR A 204 8.28 -47.47 19.07
C THR A 204 9.02 -48.59 19.80
N GLU A 205 8.33 -49.68 20.13
CA GLU A 205 8.94 -50.90 20.69
C GLU A 205 10.04 -51.47 19.77
N SER A 206 9.92 -51.26 18.46
CA SER A 206 10.92 -51.66 17.46
C SER A 206 12.12 -50.71 17.36
N GLY A 207 12.15 -49.63 18.17
CA GLY A 207 13.22 -48.63 18.18
C GLY A 207 13.12 -47.56 17.09
N GLU A 208 12.04 -47.53 16.30
CA GLU A 208 11.79 -46.47 15.30
C GLU A 208 11.36 -45.16 15.99
N ASP A 209 11.91 -44.06 15.52
CA ASP A 209 11.69 -42.72 16.06
C ASP A 209 10.31 -42.16 15.68
N ILE A 210 9.60 -41.58 16.66
CA ILE A 210 8.28 -40.96 16.47
C ILE A 210 8.46 -39.44 16.37
N TYR A 211 7.96 -38.85 15.29
CA TYR A 211 8.08 -37.41 15.03
C TYR A 211 6.70 -36.76 15.01
N GLN A 212 6.63 -35.52 15.50
CA GLN A 212 5.43 -34.69 15.47
C GLN A 212 5.69 -33.40 14.70
N TYR A 213 4.90 -33.13 13.68
CA TYR A 213 4.98 -31.95 12.84
C TYR A 213 3.81 -31.03 13.19
N LEU A 214 4.09 -29.86 13.75
CA LEU A 214 3.09 -28.84 14.07
C LEU A 214 3.05 -27.77 12.99
N TYR A 215 1.87 -27.24 12.70
CA TYR A 215 1.70 -26.12 11.80
C TYR A 215 0.56 -25.20 12.22
N ASP A 216 0.73 -23.91 12.01
CA ASP A 216 -0.34 -22.93 12.17
C ASP A 216 -0.20 -21.74 11.21
N TYR A 217 -1.35 -21.17 10.86
CA TYR A 217 -1.43 -19.92 10.10
C TYR A 217 -2.73 -19.19 10.39
N THR A 218 -2.74 -17.87 10.16
CA THR A 218 -3.93 -17.04 10.33
C THR A 218 -4.19 -16.22 9.07
N LEU A 219 -5.46 -16.15 8.68
CA LEU A 219 -5.97 -15.34 7.58
C LEU A 219 -7.06 -14.41 8.10
N THR A 220 -7.06 -13.17 7.65
CA THR A 220 -8.07 -12.17 7.96
C THR A 220 -9.02 -11.96 6.78
N GLY A 221 -10.14 -11.31 6.99
CA GLY A 221 -11.03 -10.89 5.91
C GLY A 221 -10.35 -9.97 4.90
N VAL A 222 -9.28 -9.27 5.30
CA VAL A 222 -8.42 -8.51 4.38
C VAL A 222 -7.64 -9.45 3.48
N ASP A 223 -7.13 -10.57 4.00
CA ASP A 223 -6.39 -11.57 3.21
C ASP A 223 -7.30 -12.29 2.20
N PHE A 224 -8.57 -12.51 2.57
CA PHE A 224 -9.61 -12.99 1.66
C PHE A 224 -10.09 -11.93 0.66
N GLY A 225 -9.83 -10.64 0.92
CA GLY A 225 -10.33 -9.53 0.10
C GLY A 225 -11.80 -9.18 0.32
N LEU A 226 -12.41 -9.53 1.45
CA LEU A 226 -13.83 -9.28 1.76
C LEU A 226 -14.12 -7.79 1.99
N GLN A 227 -14.98 -7.18 1.16
CA GLN A 227 -15.26 -5.73 1.23
C GLN A 227 -15.84 -5.27 2.57
N GLN A 228 -16.69 -6.09 3.19
CA GLN A 228 -17.33 -5.81 4.48
C GLN A 228 -16.96 -6.84 5.55
N GLY A 229 -15.84 -7.54 5.38
CA GLY A 229 -15.47 -8.67 6.23
C GLY A 229 -14.16 -8.49 6.99
N SER A 230 -13.59 -7.29 7.11
CA SER A 230 -12.24 -7.08 7.68
C SER A 230 -12.06 -7.63 9.10
N ALA A 231 -13.15 -7.73 9.87
CA ALA A 231 -13.16 -8.29 11.22
C ALA A 231 -13.20 -9.83 11.27
N LEU A 232 -13.42 -10.50 10.13
CA LEU A 232 -13.34 -11.95 10.01
C LEU A 232 -11.89 -12.40 10.13
N SER A 233 -11.65 -13.49 10.84
CA SER A 233 -10.36 -14.19 10.82
C SER A 233 -10.55 -15.69 10.96
N LEU A 234 -9.69 -16.43 10.27
CA LEU A 234 -9.54 -17.86 10.35
C LEU A 234 -8.15 -18.15 10.90
N THR A 235 -8.07 -18.90 12.00
CA THR A 235 -6.83 -19.47 12.52
C THR A 235 -6.87 -20.97 12.32
N VAL A 236 -5.89 -21.49 11.59
CA VAL A 236 -5.72 -22.93 11.34
C VAL A 236 -4.58 -23.42 12.21
N ASN A 237 -4.84 -24.45 13.01
CA ASN A 237 -3.84 -25.16 13.80
C ASN A 237 -3.88 -26.64 13.45
N GLY A 238 -2.75 -27.27 13.22
CA GLY A 238 -2.72 -28.70 12.95
C GLY A 238 -1.46 -29.39 13.43
N SER A 239 -1.56 -30.71 13.47
CA SER A 239 -0.45 -31.59 13.85
C SER A 239 -0.52 -32.89 13.06
N CYS A 240 0.64 -33.41 12.68
CA CYS A 240 0.79 -34.74 12.10
C CYS A 240 1.85 -35.51 12.88
N THR A 241 1.56 -36.74 13.28
CA THR A 241 2.49 -37.61 14.02
C THR A 241 2.73 -38.91 13.25
N THR A 242 3.97 -39.41 13.24
CA THR A 242 4.26 -40.73 12.64
C THR A 242 3.59 -41.86 13.42
N GLU A 243 2.79 -42.66 12.72
CA GLU A 243 2.01 -43.76 13.28
C GLU A 243 2.43 -45.09 12.63
N TYR A 244 3.12 -45.91 13.41
CA TYR A 244 3.65 -47.21 12.99
C TYR A 244 2.68 -48.36 13.29
N GLY A 245 1.78 -48.18 14.25
CA GLY A 245 0.84 -49.20 14.73
C GLY A 245 -0.32 -49.49 13.78
N TRP A 246 -0.46 -48.73 12.68
CA TRP A 246 -1.44 -49.03 11.63
C TRP A 246 -0.91 -50.05 10.61
N PHE A 247 0.40 -50.21 10.48
CA PHE A 247 0.96 -51.17 9.52
C PHE A 247 0.71 -52.61 9.99
N VAL A 248 0.15 -53.45 9.10
CA VAL A 248 -0.17 -54.84 9.40
C VAL A 248 0.95 -55.75 8.91
N ASN A 249 1.76 -56.25 9.85
CA ASN A 249 2.93 -57.09 9.60
C ASN A 249 2.61 -58.51 9.10
N SER A 250 1.34 -58.86 8.89
CA SER A 250 0.92 -60.18 8.41
C SER A 250 1.16 -60.38 6.90
N THR A 251 1.57 -59.33 6.19
CA THR A 251 1.93 -59.40 4.77
C THR A 251 3.37 -59.92 4.66
N GLY A 252 3.54 -61.21 4.37
CA GLY A 252 4.87 -61.82 4.19
C GLY A 252 5.72 -61.09 3.13
N ALA A 253 7.02 -61.38 3.05
CA ALA A 253 7.93 -60.78 2.07
C ALA A 253 7.48 -60.96 0.61
N ALA A 254 6.64 -61.97 0.34
CA ALA A 254 6.00 -62.26 -0.95
C ALA A 254 4.70 -61.50 -1.23
N SER A 255 4.19 -60.70 -0.28
CA SER A 255 3.02 -59.85 -0.51
C SER A 255 3.36 -58.73 -1.49
N ASN A 256 2.47 -58.51 -2.45
CA ASN A 256 2.55 -57.42 -3.42
C ASN A 256 1.95 -56.11 -2.89
N GLU A 257 1.66 -56.02 -1.59
CA GLU A 257 1.05 -54.85 -0.96
C GLU A 257 1.47 -54.65 0.51
N ASP A 258 1.58 -53.39 0.91
CA ASP A 258 1.63 -52.94 2.31
C ASP A 258 0.21 -52.59 2.77
N LEU A 259 -0.26 -53.24 3.85
CA LEU A 259 -1.61 -53.05 4.39
C LEU A 259 -1.58 -52.18 5.65
N TYR A 260 -2.47 -51.20 5.72
CA TYR A 260 -2.63 -50.28 6.85
C TYR A 260 -4.05 -50.35 7.40
N ASN A 261 -4.21 -50.68 8.69
CA ASN A 261 -5.48 -50.64 9.41
C ASN A 261 -5.62 -49.29 10.13
N LEU A 262 -6.32 -48.36 9.50
CA LEU A 262 -6.39 -46.96 9.94
C LEU A 262 -7.30 -46.82 11.15
N TRP A 263 -6.81 -46.08 12.15
CA TRP A 263 -7.50 -45.85 13.43
C TRP A 263 -7.93 -47.14 14.18
N ARG A 264 -7.41 -48.31 13.76
CA ARG A 264 -7.80 -49.63 14.25
C ARG A 264 -9.31 -49.92 14.10
N ILE A 265 -9.96 -49.30 13.12
CA ILE A 265 -11.38 -49.50 12.84
C ILE A 265 -11.52 -50.67 11.85
N SER A 266 -12.31 -51.67 12.21
CA SER A 266 -12.57 -52.82 11.34
C SER A 266 -13.13 -52.37 9.99
N GLY A 267 -12.53 -52.84 8.89
CA GLY A 267 -12.93 -52.50 7.53
C GLY A 267 -12.28 -51.23 6.95
N GLN A 268 -11.55 -50.44 7.74
CA GLN A 268 -10.77 -49.27 7.28
C GLN A 268 -9.34 -49.66 6.92
N ASN A 269 -9.22 -50.64 6.03
CA ASN A 269 -7.93 -51.09 5.52
C ASN A 269 -7.55 -50.31 4.27
N PHE A 270 -6.33 -49.79 4.23
CA PHE A 270 -5.75 -49.17 3.06
C PHE A 270 -4.58 -50.00 2.56
N SER A 271 -4.59 -50.34 1.27
CA SER A 271 -3.53 -51.11 0.63
C SER A 271 -2.67 -50.21 -0.25
N VAL A 272 -1.35 -50.30 -0.07
CA VAL A 272 -0.34 -49.67 -0.93
C VAL A 272 0.31 -50.76 -1.78
N PRO A 273 0.07 -50.79 -3.11
CA PRO A 273 0.65 -51.79 -3.98
C PRO A 273 2.17 -51.61 -4.14
N VAL A 274 2.88 -52.73 -4.10
CA VAL A 274 4.35 -52.87 -4.16
C VAL A 274 4.76 -53.79 -5.32
N ASN A 275 3.92 -53.89 -6.36
CA ASN A 275 4.22 -54.70 -7.54
C ASN A 275 5.24 -54.00 -8.46
N GLN A 276 5.77 -54.73 -9.45
CA GLN A 276 6.85 -54.23 -10.31
C GLN A 276 6.48 -52.97 -11.12
N ASP A 277 5.19 -52.77 -11.41
CA ASP A 277 4.74 -51.61 -12.17
C ASP A 277 4.61 -50.38 -11.27
N THR A 278 4.02 -50.51 -10.08
CA THR A 278 3.78 -49.38 -9.16
C THR A 278 5.04 -48.86 -8.47
N VAL A 279 6.08 -49.69 -8.35
CA VAL A 279 7.37 -49.28 -7.75
C VAL A 279 8.26 -48.51 -8.71
N GLN A 280 7.88 -48.40 -9.99
CA GLN A 280 8.56 -47.56 -10.99
C GLN A 280 8.05 -46.11 -10.99
N ASP A 281 6.95 -45.83 -10.29
CA ASP A 281 6.44 -44.47 -10.14
C ASP A 281 7.24 -43.69 -9.09
N ALA A 282 7.20 -42.36 -9.18
CA ALA A 282 7.69 -41.51 -8.11
C ALA A 282 6.92 -41.77 -6.79
N PRO A 283 7.51 -41.46 -5.62
CA PRO A 283 6.77 -41.53 -4.36
C PRO A 283 5.54 -40.62 -4.41
N LYS A 284 4.41 -41.10 -3.91
CA LYS A 284 3.18 -40.32 -3.81
C LYS A 284 2.54 -40.49 -2.43
N ALA A 285 1.45 -39.80 -2.16
CA ALA A 285 0.73 -39.95 -0.90
C ALA A 285 -0.78 -39.95 -1.12
N SER A 286 -1.49 -40.66 -0.25
CA SER A 286 -2.95 -40.64 -0.17
C SER A 286 -3.38 -39.95 1.12
N PHE A 287 -4.38 -39.08 1.02
CA PHE A 287 -4.91 -38.29 2.13
C PHE A 287 -6.32 -38.77 2.42
N ILE A 288 -6.52 -39.40 3.58
CA ILE A 288 -7.75 -40.12 3.90
C ILE A 288 -8.41 -39.44 5.10
N PRO A 289 -9.59 -38.84 4.96
CA PRO A 289 -10.31 -38.27 6.09
C PRO A 289 -10.72 -39.36 7.09
N HIS A 290 -10.77 -39.03 8.38
CA HIS A 290 -11.35 -39.92 9.39
C HIS A 290 -12.82 -40.22 9.06
N PRO A 291 -13.36 -41.42 9.32
CA PRO A 291 -14.77 -41.75 9.04
C PRO A 291 -15.77 -40.79 9.69
N GLU A 292 -15.43 -40.26 10.85
CA GLU A 292 -16.21 -39.28 11.62
C GLU A 292 -15.72 -37.83 11.41
N ALA A 293 -14.91 -37.55 10.38
CA ALA A 293 -14.32 -36.23 10.15
C ALA A 293 -15.37 -35.10 10.12
N GLU A 294 -16.51 -35.33 9.47
CA GLU A 294 -17.61 -34.37 9.38
C GLU A 294 -18.22 -34.07 10.76
N GLN A 295 -18.49 -35.11 11.54
CA GLN A 295 -19.01 -34.95 12.91
C GLN A 295 -18.00 -34.21 13.81
N GLN A 296 -16.72 -34.57 13.74
CA GLN A 296 -15.65 -33.90 14.48
C GLN A 296 -15.59 -32.41 14.14
N HIS A 297 -15.72 -32.08 12.84
CA HIS A 297 -15.75 -30.69 12.36
C HIS A 297 -16.93 -29.94 12.95
N LEU A 298 -18.14 -30.48 12.84
CA LEU A 298 -19.36 -29.84 13.37
C LEU A 298 -19.33 -29.63 14.89
N GLU A 299 -18.79 -30.59 15.65
CA GLU A 299 -18.80 -30.52 17.11
C GLU A 299 -17.74 -29.58 17.70
N SER A 300 -16.57 -29.49 17.06
CA SER A 300 -15.37 -28.91 17.65
C SER A 300 -14.52 -28.02 16.73
N GLY A 301 -14.83 -27.99 15.43
CA GLY A 301 -13.97 -27.38 14.40
C GLY A 301 -12.70 -28.19 14.10
N ASN A 302 -12.52 -29.35 14.75
CA ASN A 302 -11.37 -30.21 14.55
C ASN A 302 -11.69 -31.33 13.55
N THR A 303 -10.75 -31.69 12.71
CA THR A 303 -10.91 -32.76 11.72
C THR A 303 -9.66 -33.63 11.70
N SER A 304 -9.83 -34.92 11.95
CA SER A 304 -8.74 -35.90 11.87
C SER A 304 -8.64 -36.50 10.47
N PHE A 305 -7.43 -36.82 10.04
CA PHE A 305 -7.15 -37.47 8.76
C PHE A 305 -5.81 -38.21 8.79
N ALA A 306 -5.60 -39.10 7.83
CA ALA A 306 -4.37 -39.87 7.66
C ALA A 306 -3.64 -39.47 6.38
N ILE A 307 -2.31 -39.49 6.40
CA ILE A 307 -1.48 -39.41 5.19
C ILE A 307 -0.68 -40.70 5.07
N ILE A 308 -0.88 -41.42 3.98
CA ILE A 308 -0.18 -42.69 3.73
C ILE A 308 0.76 -42.49 2.55
N VAL A 309 2.05 -42.73 2.79
CA VAL A 309 3.07 -42.60 1.75
C VAL A 309 3.15 -43.88 0.92
N TRP A 310 3.18 -43.70 -0.38
CA TRP A 310 3.47 -44.73 -1.38
C TRP A 310 4.95 -44.63 -1.71
N ALA A 311 5.79 -45.06 -0.78
CA ALA A 311 7.25 -45.04 -0.95
C ALA A 311 7.86 -46.44 -1.08
N ALA A 312 7.19 -47.47 -0.55
CA ALA A 312 7.74 -48.83 -0.45
C ALA A 312 8.34 -49.34 -1.77
N ARG A 313 9.55 -49.91 -1.69
CA ARG A 313 10.33 -50.52 -2.79
C ARG A 313 10.68 -49.60 -3.98
N ARG A 314 10.32 -48.33 -3.97
CA ARG A 314 10.79 -47.38 -4.99
C ARG A 314 12.30 -47.13 -4.83
N ALA A 315 12.97 -46.85 -5.93
CA ALA A 315 14.43 -46.81 -6.00
C ALA A 315 15.01 -45.50 -5.45
N SER A 316 16.19 -45.59 -4.83
CA SER A 316 16.98 -44.43 -4.40
C SER A 316 18.46 -44.58 -4.73
N ILE A 317 19.08 -43.50 -5.18
CA ILE A 317 20.52 -43.45 -5.47
C ILE A 317 21.40 -43.36 -4.22
N LYS A 318 20.83 -42.90 -3.09
CA LYS A 318 21.53 -42.76 -1.81
C LYS A 318 20.72 -43.34 -0.66
N GLN A 319 21.40 -43.63 0.44
CA GLN A 319 20.75 -44.06 1.67
C GLN A 319 20.00 -42.89 2.33
N GLY A 320 18.81 -43.16 2.85
CA GLY A 320 18.03 -42.19 3.63
C GLY A 320 17.60 -42.80 4.95
N ASP A 321 17.46 -41.96 5.98
CA ASP A 321 17.09 -42.37 7.34
C ASP A 321 15.76 -41.74 7.83
N ASP A 322 15.19 -40.82 7.06
CA ASP A 322 13.87 -40.23 7.35
C ASP A 322 12.76 -41.30 7.38
N PRO A 323 11.77 -41.25 8.30
CA PRO A 323 10.82 -42.34 8.47
C PRO A 323 10.09 -42.81 7.20
N TRP A 324 9.71 -41.90 6.30
CA TRP A 324 9.07 -42.22 5.02
C TRP A 324 10.07 -42.72 3.99
N TYR A 325 11.27 -42.13 3.97
CA TYR A 325 12.30 -42.40 2.96
C TYR A 325 13.40 -43.35 3.42
N LYS A 326 13.24 -43.99 4.58
CA LYS A 326 14.22 -44.91 5.15
C LYS A 326 14.50 -46.04 4.18
N THR A 327 15.77 -46.20 3.81
CA THR A 327 16.14 -47.17 2.78
C THR A 327 16.79 -48.43 3.33
N GLU A 328 16.85 -49.44 2.47
CA GLU A 328 17.70 -50.61 2.62
C GLU A 328 18.36 -50.91 1.28
N ARG A 329 19.41 -51.75 1.30
CA ARG A 329 20.07 -52.19 0.07
C ARG A 329 19.12 -53.05 -0.75
N ARG A 330 19.14 -52.87 -2.05
CA ARG A 330 18.38 -53.71 -2.98
C ARG A 330 18.98 -55.10 -3.00
N THR A 331 18.12 -56.10 -2.90
CA THR A 331 18.48 -57.53 -3.04
C THR A 331 17.88 -58.15 -4.30
N ALA A 332 17.13 -57.40 -5.09
CA ALA A 332 16.46 -57.89 -6.29
C ALA A 332 17.35 -57.87 -7.54
N ASN A 333 17.21 -58.89 -8.38
CA ASN A 333 17.98 -59.10 -9.60
C ASN A 333 17.50 -58.31 -10.82
N PHE A 334 16.50 -57.43 -10.69
CA PHE A 334 16.03 -56.61 -11.81
C PHE A 334 16.75 -55.25 -11.85
N PRO A 335 17.11 -54.77 -13.05
CA PRO A 335 17.86 -53.53 -13.21
C PRO A 335 17.10 -52.33 -12.63
N ALA A 336 17.80 -51.52 -11.85
CA ALA A 336 17.29 -50.25 -11.33
C ALA A 336 17.69 -49.12 -12.28
N PRO A 337 16.80 -48.16 -12.60
CA PRO A 337 17.23 -46.96 -13.29
C PRO A 337 18.32 -46.24 -12.47
N PHE A 338 19.29 -45.63 -13.16
CA PHE A 338 20.42 -44.92 -12.56
C PHE A 338 21.32 -45.76 -11.63
N ASP A 339 21.34 -47.09 -11.78
CA ASP A 339 22.09 -48.00 -10.91
C ASP A 339 21.81 -47.77 -9.41
N ALA A 340 20.56 -47.43 -9.10
CA ALA A 340 20.14 -47.15 -7.74
C ALA A 340 20.36 -48.38 -6.85
N GLN A 341 21.26 -48.27 -5.88
CA GLN A 341 21.66 -49.37 -4.98
C GLN A 341 20.69 -49.58 -3.82
N PHE A 342 19.82 -48.61 -3.57
CA PHE A 342 18.89 -48.60 -2.45
C PHE A 342 17.44 -48.60 -2.93
N TRP A 343 16.55 -49.05 -2.07
CA TRP A 343 15.11 -48.84 -2.19
C TRP A 343 14.53 -48.49 -0.83
N MET A 344 13.37 -47.85 -0.80
CA MET A 344 12.71 -47.54 0.46
C MET A 344 12.16 -48.83 1.10
N LYS A 345 12.36 -48.96 2.40
CA LYS A 345 11.88 -50.10 3.19
C LYS A 345 10.36 -50.20 3.11
N ARG A 346 9.83 -51.41 3.20
CA ARG A 346 8.38 -51.64 3.38
C ARG A 346 7.90 -51.15 4.76
N GLY A 347 6.59 -51.02 4.92
CA GLY A 347 5.96 -50.66 6.20
C GLY A 347 6.42 -49.32 6.74
N ARG A 348 6.49 -48.30 5.87
CA ARG A 348 6.78 -46.93 6.30
C ARG A 348 5.59 -46.38 7.09
N PRO A 349 5.80 -45.57 8.13
CA PRO A 349 4.70 -45.10 8.97
C PRO A 349 3.72 -44.23 8.17
N ALA A 350 2.44 -44.36 8.48
CA ALA A 350 1.48 -43.34 8.10
C ALA A 350 1.69 -42.08 8.96
N LEU A 351 1.08 -40.96 8.58
CA LEU A 351 0.89 -39.83 9.49
C LEU A 351 -0.54 -39.82 10.00
N SER A 352 -0.70 -39.81 11.32
CA SER A 352 -1.95 -39.50 11.99
C SER A 352 -2.01 -37.99 12.21
N CYS A 353 -2.94 -37.33 11.52
CA CYS A 353 -3.03 -35.87 11.51
C CYS A 353 -4.38 -35.39 12.06
N TRP A 354 -4.38 -34.17 12.59
CA TRP A 354 -5.59 -33.41 12.89
C TRP A 354 -5.39 -31.93 12.53
N GLN A 355 -6.49 -31.27 12.18
CA GLN A 355 -6.53 -29.84 11.93
C GLN A 355 -7.76 -29.23 12.61
N LYS A 356 -7.54 -28.16 13.37
CA LYS A 356 -8.58 -27.35 13.99
C LYS A 356 -8.63 -25.97 13.33
N ASP A 357 -9.80 -25.65 12.80
CA ASP A 357 -10.10 -24.37 12.17
C ASP A 357 -10.94 -23.53 13.13
N THR A 358 -10.36 -22.44 13.64
CA THR A 358 -11.04 -21.51 14.55
C THR A 358 -11.44 -20.25 13.80
N TRP A 359 -12.75 -19.97 13.78
CA TRP A 359 -13.32 -18.81 13.11
C TRP A 359 -13.68 -17.72 14.11
N ARG A 360 -13.35 -16.47 13.78
CA ARG A 360 -13.68 -15.31 14.61
C ARG A 360 -14.22 -14.18 13.76
N TYR A 361 -15.16 -13.43 14.31
CA TYR A 361 -15.62 -12.16 13.75
C TYR A 361 -15.63 -11.10 14.85
N GLY A 362 -14.65 -10.20 14.81
CA GLY A 362 -14.37 -9.26 15.90
C GLY A 362 -13.97 -10.00 17.19
N SER A 363 -14.74 -9.82 18.26
CA SER A 363 -14.50 -10.49 19.55
C SER A 363 -15.23 -11.83 19.69
N GLN A 364 -16.13 -12.18 18.77
CA GLN A 364 -16.90 -13.42 18.83
C GLN A 364 -16.14 -14.54 18.11
N GLU A 365 -15.96 -15.67 18.78
CA GLU A 365 -15.39 -16.90 18.24
C GLU A 365 -16.49 -17.92 18.00
N VAL A 366 -16.42 -18.63 16.88
CA VAL A 366 -17.32 -19.73 16.53
C VAL A 366 -16.51 -20.97 16.15
N LYS A 367 -17.12 -22.13 16.32
CA LYS A 367 -16.45 -23.41 16.13
C LYS A 367 -16.26 -23.75 14.66
N THR A 368 -17.28 -23.46 13.86
CA THR A 368 -17.29 -23.79 12.44
C THR A 368 -17.64 -22.56 11.60
N VAL A 369 -17.31 -22.63 10.32
CA VAL A 369 -17.72 -21.65 9.33
C VAL A 369 -19.24 -21.60 9.17
N ASP A 370 -19.94 -22.72 9.39
CA ASP A 370 -21.41 -22.82 9.34
C ASP A 370 -22.10 -22.06 10.48
N ASP A 371 -21.38 -21.77 11.57
CA ASP A 371 -21.89 -20.98 12.71
C ASP A 371 -21.77 -19.46 12.49
N LEU A 372 -20.94 -19.01 11.54
CA LEU A 372 -20.72 -17.58 11.27
C LEU A 372 -21.99 -16.79 10.94
N PRO A 373 -22.97 -17.31 10.16
CA PRO A 373 -24.22 -16.61 9.91
C PRO A 373 -25.00 -16.24 11.17
N ASN A 374 -24.80 -16.98 12.28
CA ASN A 374 -25.48 -16.74 13.55
C ASN A 374 -24.82 -15.65 14.40
N VAL A 375 -23.65 -15.14 13.99
CA VAL A 375 -22.92 -14.10 14.70
C VAL A 375 -23.61 -12.75 14.55
N LYS A 376 -23.98 -12.13 15.67
CA LYS A 376 -24.66 -10.83 15.66
C LYS A 376 -23.76 -9.75 15.04
N GLY A 377 -24.28 -9.09 14.01
CA GLY A 377 -23.59 -7.97 13.34
C GLY A 377 -22.57 -8.39 12.28
N ILE A 378 -22.57 -9.65 11.86
CA ILE A 378 -21.79 -10.09 10.70
C ILE A 378 -22.25 -9.34 9.45
N LYS A 379 -21.30 -8.74 8.74
CA LYS A 379 -21.55 -7.99 7.49
C LYS A 379 -21.15 -8.76 6.24
N VAL A 380 -20.49 -9.91 6.40
CA VAL A 380 -20.17 -10.82 5.30
C VAL A 380 -21.46 -11.43 4.77
N LYS A 381 -21.64 -11.37 3.45
CA LYS A 381 -22.88 -11.80 2.80
C LYS A 381 -23.04 -13.32 2.81
N PRO A 382 -24.28 -13.84 2.87
CA PRO A 382 -24.53 -15.28 2.95
C PRO A 382 -23.91 -16.10 1.81
N ALA A 383 -23.87 -15.57 0.58
CA ALA A 383 -23.25 -16.26 -0.56
C ALA A 383 -21.76 -16.56 -0.31
N LEU A 384 -21.02 -15.58 0.23
CA LEU A 384 -19.60 -15.75 0.56
C LEU A 384 -19.39 -16.67 1.75
N LEU A 385 -20.25 -16.62 2.77
CA LEU A 385 -20.19 -17.55 3.91
C LEU A 385 -20.44 -19.00 3.45
N LYS A 386 -21.44 -19.22 2.59
CA LYS A 386 -21.73 -20.53 1.99
C LYS A 386 -20.56 -21.06 1.18
N LEU A 387 -19.90 -20.19 0.40
CA LEU A 387 -18.69 -20.54 -0.35
C LEU A 387 -17.54 -20.93 0.57
N LEU A 388 -17.26 -20.12 1.61
CA LEU A 388 -16.22 -20.45 2.59
C LEU A 388 -16.54 -21.78 3.29
N ALA A 389 -17.82 -22.03 3.60
CA ALA A 389 -18.25 -23.30 4.19
C ALA A 389 -17.97 -24.48 3.27
N GLU A 390 -18.39 -24.40 2.00
CA GLU A 390 -18.15 -25.48 1.04
C GLU A 390 -16.66 -25.68 0.74
N ALA A 391 -15.92 -24.57 0.57
CA ALA A 391 -14.53 -24.62 0.19
C ALA A 391 -13.61 -25.02 1.33
N LEU A 392 -13.97 -24.78 2.59
CA LEU A 392 -13.13 -25.04 3.77
C LEU A 392 -13.74 -26.06 4.75
N ARG A 393 -14.79 -26.80 4.34
CA ARG A 393 -15.39 -27.89 5.13
C ARG A 393 -14.38 -28.98 5.52
N ALA A 394 -13.42 -29.25 4.65
CA ALA A 394 -12.38 -30.26 4.87
C ALA A 394 -11.00 -29.59 4.91
N PRO A 395 -10.04 -30.15 5.67
CA PRO A 395 -8.68 -29.62 5.73
C PRO A 395 -8.09 -29.46 4.33
N VAL A 396 -7.77 -28.22 3.96
CA VAL A 396 -7.27 -27.88 2.62
C VAL A 396 -6.02 -28.69 2.26
N LEU A 397 -5.22 -29.09 3.24
CA LEU A 397 -4.07 -29.99 3.06
C LEU A 397 -4.47 -31.32 2.40
N THR A 398 -5.57 -31.94 2.84
CA THR A 398 -6.06 -33.18 2.23
C THR A 398 -6.51 -32.97 0.80
N ARG A 399 -7.16 -31.83 0.52
CA ARG A 399 -7.63 -31.47 -0.82
C ARG A 399 -6.47 -31.22 -1.77
N VAL A 400 -5.53 -30.35 -1.38
CA VAL A 400 -4.32 -30.05 -2.17
C VAL A 400 -3.53 -31.33 -2.39
N GLY A 401 -3.36 -32.15 -1.35
CA GLY A 401 -2.68 -33.43 -1.43
C GLY A 401 -3.31 -34.38 -2.46
N ASN A 402 -4.60 -34.68 -2.33
CA ASN A 402 -5.30 -35.59 -3.24
C ASN A 402 -5.41 -35.02 -4.67
N ALA A 403 -5.69 -33.73 -4.84
CA ALA A 403 -5.83 -33.10 -6.15
C ALA A 403 -4.51 -33.02 -6.93
N SER A 404 -3.38 -33.02 -6.22
CA SER A 404 -2.05 -32.94 -6.83
C SER A 404 -1.50 -34.31 -7.26
N GLY A 405 -2.14 -35.40 -6.83
CA GLY A 405 -1.76 -36.77 -7.17
C GLY A 405 -0.28 -37.05 -6.94
N ASP A 406 0.39 -37.53 -7.98
CA ASP A 406 1.82 -37.88 -7.93
C ASP A 406 2.73 -36.69 -7.65
N SER A 407 2.28 -35.46 -7.91
CA SER A 407 3.04 -34.23 -7.65
C SER A 407 2.80 -33.62 -6.27
N ALA A 408 2.06 -34.31 -5.37
CA ALA A 408 1.78 -33.80 -4.02
C ALA A 408 3.04 -33.70 -3.15
N LEU A 409 3.96 -34.65 -3.29
CA LEU A 409 5.20 -34.68 -2.51
C LEU A 409 6.32 -33.92 -3.22
N LYS A 410 7.16 -33.24 -2.43
CA LYS A 410 8.37 -32.59 -2.93
C LYS A 410 9.40 -33.61 -3.39
N SER A 411 9.48 -34.76 -2.73
CA SER A 411 10.34 -35.86 -3.18
C SER A 411 10.02 -36.32 -4.62
N ALA A 412 8.73 -36.28 -4.99
CA ALA A 412 8.25 -36.70 -6.30
C ALA A 412 8.67 -35.76 -7.44
N ILE A 413 8.64 -34.44 -7.21
CA ILE A 413 9.01 -33.45 -8.25
C ILE A 413 10.50 -33.48 -8.60
N THR A 414 11.33 -34.01 -7.70
CA THR A 414 12.76 -34.25 -7.96
C THR A 414 13.05 -35.64 -8.50
N SER A 415 12.01 -36.47 -8.68
CA SER A 415 12.17 -37.82 -9.17
C SER A 415 12.38 -37.84 -10.69
N SER A 416 13.29 -38.69 -11.14
CA SER A 416 13.45 -39.02 -12.56
C SER A 416 13.27 -40.52 -12.72
N ARG A 417 12.36 -40.95 -13.61
CA ARG A 417 12.02 -42.37 -13.85
C ARG A 417 11.72 -43.14 -12.55
N GLY A 418 11.01 -42.51 -11.60
CA GLY A 418 10.65 -43.09 -10.31
C GLY A 418 11.79 -43.23 -9.29
N VAL A 419 12.99 -42.77 -9.63
CA VAL A 419 14.15 -42.79 -8.72
C VAL A 419 14.24 -41.45 -8.00
N ILE A 420 14.50 -41.48 -6.70
CA ILE A 420 14.71 -40.29 -5.87
C ILE A 420 16.07 -40.29 -5.20
N ASN A 421 16.43 -39.18 -4.55
CA ASN A 421 17.48 -39.15 -3.55
C ASN A 421 16.84 -39.17 -2.15
N ALA A 422 16.85 -40.34 -1.50
CA ALA A 422 16.29 -40.50 -0.16
C ALA A 422 17.06 -39.75 0.94
N GLU A 423 18.35 -39.44 0.73
CA GLU A 423 19.16 -38.67 1.70
C GLU A 423 18.62 -37.24 1.89
N THR A 424 18.16 -36.64 0.80
CA THR A 424 17.65 -35.26 0.77
C THR A 424 16.13 -35.18 0.90
N SER A 425 15.42 -36.30 0.77
CA SER A 425 13.97 -36.39 0.90
C SER A 425 13.57 -36.52 2.37
N LYS A 426 12.67 -35.65 2.84
CA LYS A 426 12.24 -35.63 4.25
C LYS A 426 10.75 -35.34 4.38
N ILE A 427 10.06 -36.00 5.32
CA ILE A 427 8.64 -35.73 5.62
C ILE A 427 8.41 -34.24 5.85
N ARG A 428 9.31 -33.59 6.60
CA ARG A 428 9.23 -32.15 6.90
C ARG A 428 9.14 -31.31 5.64
N TYR A 429 9.91 -31.61 4.60
CA TYR A 429 9.91 -30.81 3.38
C TYR A 429 8.65 -31.02 2.54
N ASP A 430 8.10 -32.23 2.55
CA ASP A 430 6.82 -32.52 1.89
C ASP A 430 5.65 -31.86 2.63
N LEU A 431 5.60 -31.97 3.96
CA LEU A 431 4.58 -31.32 4.78
C LEU A 431 4.67 -29.80 4.72
N GLU A 432 5.88 -29.22 4.83
CA GLU A 432 6.06 -27.77 4.70
C GLU A 432 5.50 -27.27 3.37
N ARG A 433 5.79 -27.98 2.26
CA ARG A 433 5.26 -27.64 0.93
C ARG A 433 3.74 -27.69 0.89
N LEU A 434 3.14 -28.76 1.42
CA LEU A 434 1.68 -28.94 1.43
C LEU A 434 0.97 -27.94 2.34
N VAL A 435 1.51 -27.63 3.52
CA VAL A 435 0.95 -26.63 4.44
C VAL A 435 1.02 -25.24 3.82
N LEU A 436 2.18 -24.86 3.24
CA LEU A 436 2.31 -23.56 2.55
C LEU A 436 1.34 -23.46 1.37
N ALA A 437 1.17 -24.53 0.59
CA ALA A 437 0.22 -24.56 -0.50
C ALA A 437 -1.22 -24.47 0.01
N SER A 438 -1.52 -25.10 1.14
CA SER A 438 -2.82 -25.00 1.80
C SER A 438 -3.10 -23.56 2.22
N TYR A 439 -2.13 -22.86 2.83
CA TYR A 439 -2.25 -21.45 3.17
C TYR A 439 -2.56 -20.59 1.93
N VAL A 440 -1.83 -20.79 0.82
CA VAL A 440 -2.06 -20.03 -0.43
C VAL A 440 -3.42 -20.35 -1.02
N PHE A 441 -3.83 -21.62 -1.04
CA PHE A 441 -5.16 -22.02 -1.52
C PHE A 441 -6.26 -21.39 -0.66
N THR A 442 -6.17 -21.47 0.67
CA THR A 442 -7.15 -20.86 1.57
C THR A 442 -7.25 -19.35 1.34
N ARG A 443 -6.12 -18.65 1.24
CA ARG A 443 -6.09 -17.21 0.95
C ARG A 443 -6.74 -16.85 -0.39
N ASN A 444 -6.51 -17.66 -1.42
CA ASN A 444 -6.96 -17.40 -2.79
C ASN A 444 -8.33 -18.01 -3.11
N VAL A 445 -9.02 -18.62 -2.13
CA VAL A 445 -10.29 -19.32 -2.36
C VAL A 445 -11.33 -18.46 -3.10
N LEU A 446 -11.43 -17.16 -2.77
CA LEU A 446 -12.33 -16.24 -3.44
C LEU A 446 -11.80 -15.81 -4.82
N LEU A 447 -10.50 -15.55 -4.94
CA LEU A 447 -9.86 -15.25 -6.23
C LEU A 447 -10.09 -16.37 -7.24
N ASP A 448 -9.91 -17.62 -6.82
CA ASP A 448 -10.00 -18.78 -7.69
C ASP A 448 -11.41 -18.97 -8.27
N THR A 449 -12.46 -18.52 -7.58
CA THR A 449 -13.84 -18.52 -8.10
C THR A 449 -14.02 -17.68 -9.37
N THR A 450 -13.13 -16.72 -9.62
CA THR A 450 -13.15 -15.89 -10.83
C THR A 450 -12.33 -16.49 -11.98
N MET A 451 -11.62 -17.58 -11.71
CA MET A 451 -10.72 -18.26 -12.65
C MET A 451 -11.26 -19.61 -13.13
N PHE A 452 -12.26 -20.17 -12.45
CA PHE A 452 -12.87 -21.42 -12.85
C PHE A 452 -13.75 -21.23 -14.10
N SER A 453 -13.62 -22.16 -15.04
CA SER A 453 -14.58 -22.27 -16.15
C SER A 453 -15.78 -23.06 -15.67
N ARG A 454 -16.99 -22.66 -16.10
CA ARG A 454 -18.23 -23.38 -15.82
C ARG A 454 -18.42 -24.51 -16.84
N PRO A 455 -18.22 -25.79 -16.49
CA PRO A 455 -18.59 -26.89 -17.37
C PRO A 455 -20.12 -27.08 -17.39
N ASP A 456 -20.60 -27.72 -18.44
CA ASP A 456 -22.01 -28.11 -18.54
C ASP A 456 -22.37 -29.12 -17.43
N GLY A 457 -23.52 -28.92 -16.80
CA GLY A 457 -24.08 -29.88 -15.84
C GLY A 457 -23.56 -29.78 -14.40
N LEU A 458 -22.70 -28.81 -14.05
CA LEU A 458 -22.35 -28.50 -12.66
C LEU A 458 -23.04 -27.22 -12.18
N ASP A 459 -23.71 -27.34 -11.03
CA ASP A 459 -24.36 -26.22 -10.37
C ASP A 459 -23.34 -25.26 -9.76
N ASN A 460 -23.67 -23.97 -9.79
CA ASN A 460 -22.86 -22.92 -9.18
C ASN A 460 -23.43 -22.58 -7.80
N ILE A 461 -22.65 -22.78 -6.73
CA ILE A 461 -23.12 -22.43 -5.37
C ILE A 461 -23.30 -20.92 -5.17
N MET A 462 -22.72 -20.11 -6.07
CA MET A 462 -22.75 -18.65 -6.07
C MET A 462 -23.92 -18.08 -6.87
N GLU A 463 -24.80 -18.93 -7.38
CA GLU A 463 -26.06 -18.54 -8.01
C GLU A 463 -27.24 -18.64 -7.05
N ASP A 464 -28.25 -17.82 -7.30
CA ASP A 464 -29.57 -17.96 -6.71
C ASP A 464 -30.37 -19.06 -7.42
N GLY A 465 -31.55 -19.40 -6.91
CA GLY A 465 -32.43 -20.40 -7.52
C GLY A 465 -32.96 -20.04 -8.92
N LYS A 466 -32.56 -18.90 -9.50
CA LYS A 466 -32.90 -18.45 -10.86
C LYS A 466 -31.69 -18.47 -11.81
N GLY A 467 -30.54 -18.97 -11.36
CA GLY A 467 -29.29 -18.98 -12.12
C GLY A 467 -28.65 -17.59 -12.29
N GLN A 468 -29.06 -16.61 -11.47
CA GLN A 468 -28.40 -15.29 -11.40
C GLN A 468 -27.41 -15.28 -10.24
N PRO A 469 -26.36 -14.43 -10.27
CA PRO A 469 -25.44 -14.32 -9.14
C PRO A 469 -26.19 -13.99 -7.84
N ALA A 470 -25.94 -14.76 -6.79
CA ALA A 470 -26.55 -14.55 -5.48
C ALA A 470 -26.15 -13.17 -4.90
N ASP A 471 -26.99 -12.61 -4.01
CA ASP A 471 -26.67 -11.32 -3.37
C ASP A 471 -25.32 -11.40 -2.63
N GLY A 472 -24.44 -10.45 -2.94
CA GLY A 472 -23.10 -10.39 -2.38
C GLY A 472 -22.09 -11.40 -2.94
N ALA A 473 -22.43 -12.15 -4.00
CA ALA A 473 -21.50 -13.10 -4.62
C ALA A 473 -20.17 -12.46 -5.07
N GLY A 474 -20.18 -11.16 -5.39
CA GLY A 474 -19.00 -10.36 -5.75
C GLY A 474 -18.52 -9.39 -4.67
N ASP A 475 -18.95 -9.53 -3.41
CA ASP A 475 -18.58 -8.60 -2.31
C ASP A 475 -17.16 -8.83 -1.77
N PHE A 476 -16.21 -9.07 -2.67
CA PHE A 476 -14.79 -9.16 -2.42
C PHE A 476 -14.00 -8.41 -3.51
N VAL A 477 -12.70 -8.27 -3.32
CA VAL A 477 -11.81 -7.52 -4.22
C VAL A 477 -10.71 -8.42 -4.78
N LEU A 478 -10.27 -8.12 -5.99
CA LEU A 478 -9.15 -8.76 -6.66
C LEU A 478 -7.97 -7.80 -6.70
N SER A 479 -6.76 -8.32 -6.49
CA SER A 479 -5.53 -7.55 -6.64
C SER A 479 -4.91 -7.78 -8.02
N SER A 480 -4.56 -6.70 -8.71
CA SER A 480 -3.86 -6.77 -10.00
C SER A 480 -3.05 -5.49 -10.23
N PRO A 481 -1.82 -5.58 -10.78
CA PRO A 481 -1.03 -4.42 -11.17
C PRO A 481 -1.68 -3.58 -12.29
N ASN A 482 -2.74 -4.08 -12.93
CA ASN A 482 -3.46 -3.39 -14.00
C ASN A 482 -4.51 -2.40 -13.49
N PHE A 483 -4.68 -2.30 -12.16
CA PHE A 483 -5.63 -1.39 -11.52
C PHE A 483 -4.92 -0.39 -10.62
N GLN A 484 -5.50 0.79 -10.50
CA GLN A 484 -5.17 1.76 -9.47
C GLN A 484 -6.43 2.12 -8.68
N THR A 485 -6.33 2.04 -7.37
CA THR A 485 -7.43 2.30 -6.44
C THR A 485 -7.18 3.60 -5.71
N PHE A 486 -8.19 4.47 -5.68
CA PHE A 486 -8.12 5.76 -5.01
C PHE A 486 -9.15 5.84 -3.88
N SER A 487 -8.80 6.51 -2.80
CA SER A 487 -9.72 6.84 -1.70
C SER A 487 -10.77 7.85 -2.17
N MET A 488 -12.04 7.45 -2.14
CA MET A 488 -13.15 8.35 -2.47
C MET A 488 -13.25 9.51 -1.48
N VAL A 489 -13.00 9.24 -0.19
CA VAL A 489 -12.96 10.28 0.85
C VAL A 489 -11.85 11.29 0.56
N GLY A 490 -10.65 10.81 0.20
CA GLY A 490 -9.53 11.67 -0.16
C GLY A 490 -9.84 12.57 -1.36
N LEU A 491 -10.43 12.01 -2.41
CA LEU A 491 -10.88 12.76 -3.59
C LEU A 491 -11.91 13.83 -3.22
N ILE A 492 -12.94 13.49 -2.44
CA ILE A 492 -13.99 14.43 -2.04
C ILE A 492 -13.42 15.57 -1.20
N VAL A 493 -12.59 15.27 -0.19
CA VAL A 493 -11.96 16.30 0.66
C VAL A 493 -11.15 17.28 -0.19
N LEU A 494 -10.39 16.76 -1.15
CA LEU A 494 -9.59 17.56 -2.07
C LEU A 494 -10.45 18.48 -2.95
N PHE A 495 -11.54 17.96 -3.54
CA PHE A 495 -12.47 18.79 -4.32
C PHE A 495 -13.21 19.84 -3.48
N VAL A 496 -13.66 19.47 -2.27
CA VAL A 496 -14.31 20.41 -1.34
C VAL A 496 -13.35 21.52 -0.92
N MET A 497 -12.09 21.18 -0.64
CA MET A 497 -11.05 22.17 -0.32
C MET A 497 -10.82 23.15 -1.48
N LEU A 498 -10.70 22.65 -2.71
CA LEU A 498 -10.58 23.49 -3.91
C LEU A 498 -11.77 24.44 -4.04
N VAL A 499 -13.00 23.89 -4.05
CA VAL A 499 -14.22 24.69 -4.24
C VAL A 499 -14.37 25.73 -3.14
N THR A 500 -14.10 25.37 -1.89
CA THR A 500 -14.17 26.30 -0.75
C THR A 500 -13.17 27.45 -0.92
N LEU A 501 -11.92 27.15 -1.28
CA LEU A 501 -10.90 28.18 -1.52
C LEU A 501 -11.25 29.08 -2.70
N LEU A 502 -11.80 28.52 -3.79
CA LEU A 502 -12.26 29.31 -4.94
C LEU A 502 -13.44 30.22 -4.58
N ILE A 503 -14.41 29.74 -3.79
CA ILE A 503 -15.52 30.57 -3.31
C ILE A 503 -15.01 31.69 -2.41
N VAL A 504 -14.08 31.39 -1.49
CA VAL A 504 -13.46 32.41 -0.64
C VAL A 504 -12.73 33.44 -1.50
N GLN A 505 -11.93 33.01 -2.47
CA GLN A 505 -11.21 33.91 -3.37
C GLN A 505 -12.18 34.79 -4.17
N ALA A 506 -13.21 34.21 -4.78
CA ALA A 506 -14.23 34.96 -5.51
C ALA A 506 -15.00 35.95 -4.61
N ALA A 507 -15.29 35.57 -3.37
CA ALA A 507 -15.93 36.46 -2.39
C ALA A 507 -15.00 37.61 -2.00
N LEU A 508 -13.71 37.35 -1.78
CA LEU A 508 -12.71 38.38 -1.51
C LEU A 508 -12.59 39.34 -2.69
N ASP A 509 -12.52 38.83 -3.92
CA ASP A 509 -12.46 39.63 -5.14
C ASP A 509 -13.74 40.48 -5.31
N ALA A 510 -14.92 39.91 -5.03
CA ALA A 510 -16.19 40.65 -5.08
C ALA A 510 -16.29 41.73 -3.99
N ILE A 511 -15.79 41.46 -2.77
CA ILE A 511 -15.71 42.44 -1.68
C ILE A 511 -14.78 43.58 -2.08
N LEU A 512 -13.62 43.26 -2.67
CA LEU A 512 -12.67 44.26 -3.17
C LEU A 512 -13.32 45.12 -4.27
N LEU A 513 -13.96 44.50 -5.27
CA LEU A 513 -14.65 45.22 -6.37
C LEU A 513 -15.76 46.14 -5.85
N ARG A 514 -16.63 45.64 -4.96
CA ARG A 514 -17.72 46.43 -4.37
C ARG A 514 -17.20 47.59 -3.53
N HIS A 515 -16.11 47.38 -2.79
CA HIS A 515 -15.47 48.46 -2.04
C HIS A 515 -14.78 49.48 -2.94
N THR A 516 -14.24 49.08 -4.09
CA THR A 516 -13.62 50.03 -5.03
C THR A 516 -14.63 50.89 -5.77
N ASP A 517 -15.85 50.38 -6.01
CA ASP A 517 -16.90 51.08 -6.75
C ASP A 517 -17.78 51.99 -5.89
N ASN A 518 -18.01 51.64 -4.61
CA ASN A 518 -18.75 52.50 -3.69
C ASN A 518 -17.92 53.73 -3.29
N LYS A 519 -18.07 54.80 -4.08
CA LYS A 519 -17.49 56.15 -3.87
C LYS A 519 -18.02 56.91 -2.65
N GLU A 520 -18.68 56.24 -1.70
CA GLU A 520 -19.26 56.95 -0.54
C GLU A 520 -18.13 57.48 0.37
N LYS A 521 -18.09 58.81 0.45
CA LYS A 521 -16.90 59.62 0.76
C LYS A 521 -16.46 59.64 2.21
N ASP A 522 -17.11 58.96 3.14
CA ASP A 522 -16.82 59.20 4.55
C ASP A 522 -16.78 57.91 5.39
N LYS A 523 -15.58 57.67 5.95
CA LYS A 523 -15.25 56.84 7.15
C LYS A 523 -14.66 55.44 7.00
N VAL A 524 -14.48 54.84 5.82
CA VAL A 524 -13.69 53.59 5.75
C VAL A 524 -12.19 53.88 5.75
N LYS A 525 -11.67 54.20 6.93
CA LYS A 525 -10.23 54.30 7.22
C LYS A 525 -9.57 52.92 7.05
N GLY A 526 -8.60 52.83 6.14
CA GLY A 526 -7.24 52.52 6.58
C GLY A 526 -6.59 51.22 6.15
N ARG A 527 -7.28 50.22 5.56
CA ARG A 527 -6.60 48.97 5.13
C ARG A 527 -7.03 48.42 3.77
N LEU A 528 -8.31 48.45 3.43
CA LEU A 528 -8.78 47.96 2.13
C LEU A 528 -8.29 48.82 0.95
N MET A 529 -7.90 50.08 1.19
CA MET A 529 -7.27 50.93 0.16
C MET A 529 -5.89 50.42 -0.28
N LEU A 530 -5.19 49.62 0.54
CA LEU A 530 -3.91 49.01 0.19
C LEU A 530 -4.07 48.15 -1.08
N PHE A 531 -5.15 47.40 -1.20
CA PHE A 531 -5.42 46.53 -2.35
C PHE A 531 -5.61 47.29 -3.68
N LYS A 532 -6.09 48.54 -3.63
CA LYS A 532 -6.27 49.38 -4.82
C LYS A 532 -4.95 50.08 -5.22
N ALA A 533 -4.12 50.40 -4.24
CA ALA A 533 -2.94 51.22 -4.43
C ALA A 533 -1.64 50.41 -4.65
N LEU A 534 -1.50 49.25 -4.01
CA LEU A 534 -0.33 48.36 -4.14
C LEU A 534 -0.12 47.75 -5.55
N PRO A 535 -1.15 47.46 -6.36
CA PRO A 535 -0.96 47.05 -7.76
C PRO A 535 -0.57 48.22 -8.68
N ALA A 536 -0.67 49.47 -8.24
CA ALA A 536 -0.36 50.61 -9.10
C ALA A 536 1.17 50.74 -9.27
N ALA A 537 1.67 50.67 -10.51
CA ALA A 537 3.07 50.93 -10.84
C ALA A 537 3.55 52.32 -10.34
N GLN A 538 2.63 53.27 -10.24
CA GLN A 538 2.84 54.62 -9.68
C GLN A 538 3.25 54.59 -8.19
N LEU A 539 2.95 53.50 -7.46
CA LEU A 539 3.30 53.34 -6.06
C LEU A 539 4.77 52.95 -5.88
N PHE A 540 5.31 52.09 -6.75
CA PHE A 540 6.76 51.91 -6.89
C PHE A 540 7.37 53.28 -7.19
N ARG A 541 6.79 54.05 -8.10
CA ARG A 541 7.31 55.37 -8.41
C ARG A 541 7.33 56.33 -7.20
N ARG A 542 6.30 56.38 -6.36
CA ARG A 542 6.30 57.22 -5.13
C ARG A 542 7.11 56.67 -3.96
N ILE A 543 7.26 55.35 -3.88
CA ILE A 543 8.14 54.72 -2.88
C ILE A 543 9.61 54.91 -3.26
N TYR A 544 9.93 55.06 -4.55
CA TYR A 544 11.30 55.16 -5.05
C TYR A 544 11.72 56.59 -5.44
N GLU A 545 10.79 57.47 -5.84
CA GLU A 545 11.09 58.84 -6.29
C GLU A 545 10.87 59.88 -5.17
N PRO A 546 11.83 60.80 -4.96
CA PRO A 546 11.67 61.94 -4.05
C PRO A 546 10.66 62.97 -4.58
N THR A 547 10.01 63.69 -3.67
CA THR A 547 8.86 64.57 -3.94
C THR A 547 9.17 65.79 -4.83
N GLY A 548 10.45 66.06 -5.13
CA GLY A 548 10.87 67.16 -5.98
C GLY A 548 11.98 66.76 -6.94
N ALA A 549 11.90 67.24 -8.18
CA ALA A 549 12.85 66.95 -9.27
C ALA A 549 14.33 67.33 -8.99
N LYS A 550 14.63 67.92 -7.83
CA LYS A 550 15.97 68.34 -7.39
C LYS A 550 16.40 67.81 -6.02
N GLN A 551 15.55 67.05 -5.32
CA GLN A 551 15.90 66.46 -4.02
C GLN A 551 16.36 65.03 -4.24
N GLN A 552 17.60 64.70 -3.88
CA GLN A 552 18.05 63.31 -3.78
C GLN A 552 17.56 62.73 -2.46
N ASP A 553 16.89 61.58 -2.45
CA ASP A 553 16.48 60.93 -1.18
C ASP A 553 17.74 60.43 -0.47
N VAL A 554 18.15 61.12 0.59
CA VAL A 554 19.37 60.82 1.37
C VAL A 554 19.34 59.38 1.91
N HIS A 555 18.15 58.83 2.12
CA HIS A 555 17.96 57.49 2.65
C HIS A 555 17.69 56.44 1.57
N TRP A 556 17.59 56.79 0.29
CA TRP A 556 17.40 55.82 -0.80
C TRP A 556 17.99 56.33 -2.13
N PRO A 557 19.29 56.11 -2.37
CA PRO A 557 19.92 56.51 -3.63
C PRO A 557 19.33 55.74 -4.82
N CYS A 558 19.17 56.38 -5.99
CA CYS A 558 18.54 55.79 -7.17
C CYS A 558 19.22 54.51 -7.70
N ALA A 559 20.47 54.25 -7.30
CA ALA A 559 21.22 53.05 -7.65
C ALA A 559 21.00 51.87 -6.68
N SER A 560 20.33 52.08 -5.53
CA SER A 560 20.08 51.02 -4.55
C SER A 560 18.70 50.40 -4.72
N HIS A 561 18.65 49.07 -4.65
CA HIS A 561 17.41 48.30 -4.70
C HIS A 561 16.53 48.46 -3.43
N TYR A 562 17.14 48.88 -2.31
CA TYR A 562 16.49 49.02 -1.01
C TYR A 562 16.86 50.34 -0.33
N SER A 563 16.01 50.81 0.60
CA SER A 563 16.29 51.98 1.44
C SER A 563 17.41 51.71 2.44
N SER A 564 18.01 52.78 2.96
CA SER A 564 18.91 52.77 4.12
C SER A 564 18.22 52.18 5.35
N HIS A 565 19.00 51.54 6.21
CA HIS A 565 18.55 51.01 7.51
C HIS A 565 18.02 52.10 8.45
N GLU A 566 18.47 53.34 8.25
CA GLU A 566 18.09 54.50 9.05
C GLU A 566 16.79 55.15 8.58
N ASP A 567 16.19 54.68 7.47
CA ASP A 567 14.98 55.29 6.94
C ASP A 567 13.79 55.08 7.90
N GLN A 568 13.39 56.16 8.59
CA GLN A 568 12.21 56.21 9.47
C GLN A 568 10.99 56.82 8.79
N THR A 569 11.02 57.00 7.47
CA THR A 569 9.90 57.57 6.72
C THR A 569 8.63 56.76 6.98
N LYS A 570 7.64 57.44 7.57
CA LYS A 570 6.30 56.90 7.75
C LYS A 570 5.47 57.25 6.53
N PHE A 571 4.76 56.25 6.03
CA PHE A 571 3.82 56.45 4.95
C PHE A 571 2.41 56.42 5.53
N GLU A 572 1.69 57.51 5.31
CA GLU A 572 0.30 57.64 5.68
C GLU A 572 -0.53 57.72 4.41
N TRP A 573 -1.69 57.08 4.45
CA TRP A 573 -2.63 57.10 3.35
C TRP A 573 -3.42 58.38 3.43
N ASP A 574 -3.32 59.21 2.39
CA ASP A 574 -4.05 60.46 2.31
C ASP A 574 -5.20 60.35 1.30
N ILE A 575 -6.33 60.96 1.66
CA ILE A 575 -7.53 60.98 0.85
C ILE A 575 -7.42 62.23 -0.02
N CYS A 576 -7.38 62.05 -1.34
CA CYS A 576 -7.39 63.18 -2.26
C CYS A 576 -8.55 64.14 -1.96
N GLY A 577 -8.22 65.43 -1.84
CA GLY A 577 -9.19 66.49 -1.60
C GLY A 577 -10.32 66.47 -2.64
N LYS A 578 -11.51 66.97 -2.24
CA LYS A 578 -12.80 66.83 -2.94
C LYS A 578 -12.82 67.21 -4.44
N GLY A 579 -11.78 67.83 -5.00
CA GLY A 579 -11.72 68.30 -6.39
C GLY A 579 -11.07 67.35 -7.40
N ASP A 580 -10.36 66.29 -6.98
CA ASP A 580 -9.57 65.47 -7.91
C ASP A 580 -10.29 64.13 -8.23
N ILE A 581 -11.21 64.16 -9.19
CA ILE A 581 -12.18 63.10 -9.50
C ILE A 581 -11.50 61.80 -9.98
N HIS A 582 -10.23 61.87 -10.38
CA HIS A 582 -9.45 60.75 -10.91
C HIS A 582 -8.46 60.13 -9.91
N CYS A 583 -8.32 60.70 -8.71
CA CYS A 583 -7.38 60.21 -7.72
C CYS A 583 -7.98 59.08 -6.87
N ASN A 584 -7.47 57.86 -7.07
CA ASN A 584 -7.93 56.64 -6.40
C ASN A 584 -7.30 56.41 -5.00
N GLY A 585 -6.82 57.47 -4.35
CA GLY A 585 -6.02 57.42 -3.11
C GLY A 585 -4.52 57.49 -3.43
N HIS A 586 -3.76 58.13 -2.56
CA HIS A 586 -2.30 58.19 -2.70
C HIS A 586 -1.60 58.14 -1.35
N ILE A 587 -0.38 57.62 -1.37
CA ILE A 587 0.49 57.63 -0.20
C ILE A 587 1.09 59.03 -0.06
N HIS A 588 0.94 59.66 1.11
CA HIS A 588 1.62 60.88 1.50
C HIS A 588 2.82 60.53 2.39
N ARG A 589 3.97 61.17 2.13
CA ARG A 589 5.14 61.06 3.01
C ARG A 589 4.83 61.91 4.23
N GLY A 590 4.58 61.30 5.39
CA GLY A 590 4.37 62.06 6.62
C GLY A 590 5.58 62.97 6.84
N SER A 591 5.38 64.27 7.04
CA SER A 591 6.49 65.19 7.29
C SER A 591 7.20 64.73 8.55
N THR A 592 8.42 64.21 8.42
CA THR A 592 9.30 63.99 9.57
C THR A 592 9.59 65.38 10.12
N THR A 593 8.85 65.83 11.14
CA THR A 593 9.17 67.06 11.85
C THR A 593 10.43 66.79 12.67
N THR A 594 11.57 66.78 11.99
CA THR A 594 12.87 66.80 12.63
C THR A 594 12.95 68.17 13.30
N LYS A 595 12.67 68.22 14.61
CA LYS A 595 13.07 69.34 15.45
C LYS A 595 14.59 69.37 15.41
N ILE A 596 15.15 70.13 14.48
CA ILE A 596 16.53 70.57 14.55
C ILE A 596 16.54 71.59 15.70
N GLU A 597 16.93 71.15 16.90
CA GLU A 597 17.43 72.07 17.92
C GLU A 597 18.75 72.63 17.39
N THR A 598 18.67 73.79 16.74
CA THR A 598 19.82 74.66 16.53
C THR A 598 20.21 75.27 17.87
N THR A 599 21.18 74.64 18.53
CA THR A 599 21.96 75.29 19.58
C THR A 599 23.02 76.14 18.88
N GLU A 600 22.77 77.44 18.79
CA GLU A 600 23.81 78.44 18.52
C GLU A 600 24.81 78.40 19.68
N ASP A 601 26.07 78.06 19.40
CA ASP A 601 27.17 78.46 20.27
C ASP A 601 28.27 79.13 19.45
N LYS A 602 28.68 80.28 19.95
CA LYS A 602 29.74 81.12 19.39
C LYS A 602 31.07 80.59 19.91
N ARG A 603 32.08 80.62 19.02
CA ARG A 603 33.28 81.47 19.14
C ARG A 603 34.61 80.73 18.83
N GLU A 604 35.43 81.47 18.10
CA GLU A 604 36.91 81.52 18.10
C GLU A 604 37.74 80.47 17.34
N THR A 605 38.07 80.85 16.10
CA THR A 605 39.42 81.06 15.56
C THR A 605 40.59 80.18 16.06
N LYS A 606 41.22 79.42 15.16
CA LYS A 606 42.66 79.59 14.86
C LYS A 606 43.10 78.90 13.57
N GLU A 607 43.95 79.63 12.85
CA GLU A 607 44.72 79.25 11.67
C GLU A 607 45.60 78.01 11.85
N THR A 608 45.83 77.27 10.77
CA THR A 608 47.13 76.95 10.14
C THR A 608 46.85 75.89 9.05
N ALA A 609 47.02 76.21 7.77
CA ALA A 609 48.26 76.24 6.99
C ALA A 609 48.72 74.85 6.53
N ASP A 610 49.04 74.80 5.23
CA ASP A 610 49.84 73.80 4.51
C ASP A 610 49.21 72.43 4.22
N SER A 611 49.52 71.75 3.13
CA SER A 611 50.12 72.08 1.83
C SER A 611 50.09 70.77 1.02
N HIS A 612 50.07 70.88 -0.31
CA HIS A 612 50.56 69.86 -1.28
C HIS A 612 49.88 68.47 -1.26
N GLY A 613 49.73 67.73 -2.34
CA GLY A 613 50.14 67.80 -3.74
C GLY A 613 49.40 66.61 -4.39
N SER A 614 49.12 66.66 -5.69
CA SER A 614 49.93 65.92 -6.69
C SER A 614 49.86 64.40 -6.44
N THR A 615 49.44 63.52 -7.34
CA THR A 615 49.36 63.53 -8.80
C THR A 615 49.06 62.07 -9.18
N THR A 616 48.38 61.87 -10.32
CA THR A 616 48.60 60.73 -11.25
C THR A 616 48.32 59.32 -10.71
N LYS A 617 48.05 58.27 -11.48
CA LYS A 617 48.20 57.93 -12.90
C LYS A 617 47.45 56.60 -13.10
N LYS A 618 47.11 56.29 -14.36
CA LYS A 618 47.27 54.99 -15.10
C LYS A 618 46.92 53.68 -14.37
N GLU A 619 46.43 52.63 -14.99
CA GLU A 619 46.42 52.07 -16.35
C GLU A 619 45.34 50.95 -16.25
N GLU A 620 44.52 50.69 -17.27
CA GLU A 620 44.75 49.58 -18.23
C GLU A 620 44.90 48.23 -17.51
N THR A 621 44.13 47.17 -17.72
CA THR A 621 43.91 46.41 -18.96
C THR A 621 42.94 45.25 -18.57
N ARG A 622 41.88 44.97 -19.33
CA ARG A 622 41.69 43.82 -20.25
C ARG A 622 41.93 42.42 -19.65
N VAL A 623 40.95 41.53 -19.83
CA VAL A 623 41.00 40.12 -20.36
C VAL A 623 39.62 39.51 -20.02
N GLU A 624 38.71 39.28 -20.96
CA GLU A 624 38.59 38.14 -21.92
C GLU A 624 38.10 36.82 -21.28
N GLU A 625 36.97 36.34 -21.83
CA GLU A 625 36.63 34.95 -22.18
C GLU A 625 36.01 33.89 -21.24
N SER A 626 35.25 33.00 -21.93
CA SER A 626 34.64 31.70 -21.60
C SER A 626 33.31 31.73 -20.82
N LEU A 627 32.15 31.21 -21.28
CA LEU A 627 31.74 30.25 -22.32
C LEU A 627 32.19 28.80 -22.08
N ILE A 628 31.42 28.02 -21.29
CA ILE A 628 31.24 26.54 -21.33
C ILE A 628 29.88 26.25 -20.62
N GLU A 629 28.81 25.87 -21.32
CA GLU A 629 28.32 24.49 -21.56
C GLU A 629 28.16 23.59 -20.32
N THR A 630 26.98 23.01 -20.16
CA THR A 630 26.74 21.82 -19.34
C THR A 630 25.82 20.87 -20.10
N PRO A 631 26.19 19.59 -20.20
CA PRO A 631 25.21 18.53 -20.41
C PRO A 631 25.26 17.45 -19.32
N LEU A 632 24.09 16.79 -19.19
CA LEU A 632 23.72 15.56 -18.47
C LEU A 632 23.48 15.67 -16.95
#